data_AF-A0A1H5HW35-F1
#
_entry.id   AF-A0A1H5HW35-F1
#
_cell.length_a   1.000
_cell.length_b   1.000
_cell.length_c   1.000
_cell.angle_alpha   90.00
_cell.angle_beta   90.00
_cell.angle_gamma   90.00
#
_symmetry.space_group_name_H-M   'P 1'
#
loop_
_entity.id
_entity.type
_entity.pdbx_description
1 polymer ?
#
loop_
_entity_poly.entity_id
_entity_poly.type
_entity_poly.pdbx_seq_one_letter_code
_entity_poly.pdbx_strand_id
1 'polypeptide(L)'
;MTAPRSPRPLTKRGRVVVWVLTVLIASFGLGGGIALITEGLDGRDALAGGPAGTLTPTDRQCGRDSCSWIGDFTSDDGTITRTDVELRDAERVGLADPMPARIDDVRLHDADRPAAYTADYDSRTRVAAGAALLVACLVGAALLVRMLRRNRAPEQS
;
A
#
# COMPACT_ATOMS: atom_id res chain seq x y z
N MET A 1 -6.09 32.30 39.99
CA MET A 1 -6.73 31.55 38.89
C MET A 1 -6.48 32.31 37.60
N THR A 2 -5.58 31.84 36.74
CA THR A 2 -5.25 32.47 35.45
C THR A 2 -6.28 32.03 34.41
N ALA A 3 -6.94 33.00 33.76
CA ALA A 3 -7.94 32.74 32.74
C ALA A 3 -7.34 32.00 31.52
N PRO A 4 -8.02 30.98 30.97
CA PRO A 4 -7.54 30.29 29.78
C PRO A 4 -7.49 31.26 28.59
N ARG A 5 -6.35 31.31 27.91
CA ARG A 5 -6.17 32.15 26.70
C ARG A 5 -7.17 31.73 25.63
N SER A 6 -7.96 32.69 25.16
CA SER A 6 -8.91 32.51 24.06
C SER A 6 -8.18 32.03 22.79
N PRO A 7 -8.66 30.97 22.10
CA PRO A 7 -8.04 30.49 20.87
C PRO A 7 -8.14 31.55 19.78
N ARG A 8 -6.99 31.94 19.21
CA ARG A 8 -6.95 32.93 18.13
C ARG A 8 -7.65 32.38 16.88
N PRO A 9 -8.50 33.17 16.20
CA PRO A 9 -9.16 32.74 14.97
C PRO A 9 -8.13 32.48 13.86
N LEU A 10 -8.34 31.41 13.08
CA LEU A 10 -7.51 31.12 11.92
C LEU A 10 -7.67 32.20 10.84
N THR A 11 -6.55 32.72 10.36
CA THR A 11 -6.52 33.67 9.23
C THR A 11 -6.98 32.99 7.93
N LYS A 12 -7.40 33.78 6.91
CA LYS A 12 -7.77 33.24 5.58
C LYS A 12 -6.68 32.33 5.00
N ARG A 13 -5.40 32.68 5.18
CA ARG A 13 -4.24 31.86 4.78
C ARG A 13 -4.20 30.53 5.51
N GLY A 14 -4.41 30.53 6.83
CA GLY A 14 -4.49 29.30 7.62
C GLY A 14 -5.62 28.36 7.18
N ARG A 15 -6.78 28.91 6.77
CA ARG A 15 -7.90 28.13 6.24
C ARG A 15 -7.56 27.44 4.91
N VAL A 16 -6.84 28.12 4.01
CA VAL A 16 -6.38 27.54 2.73
C VAL A 16 -5.38 26.41 3.01
N VAL A 17 -4.42 26.63 3.91
CA VAL A 17 -3.42 25.61 4.29
C VAL A 17 -4.10 24.35 4.83
N VAL A 18 -5.08 24.48 5.73
CA VAL A 18 -5.80 23.31 6.28
C VAL A 18 -6.58 22.57 5.21
N TRP A 19 -7.18 23.28 4.23
CA TRP A 19 -7.88 22.64 3.12
C TRP A 19 -6.92 21.85 2.22
N VAL A 20 -5.78 22.44 1.84
CA VAL A 20 -4.74 21.76 1.06
C VAL A 20 -4.25 20.52 1.81
N LEU A 21 -3.99 20.65 3.11
CA LEU A 21 -3.55 19.52 3.94
C LEU A 21 -4.62 18.41 4.02
N THR A 22 -5.90 18.79 4.13
CA THR A 22 -7.01 17.83 4.15
C THR A 22 -7.07 17.03 2.85
N VAL A 23 -6.96 17.71 1.70
CA VAL A 23 -6.96 17.05 0.39
C VAL A 23 -5.74 16.13 0.26
N LEU A 24 -4.55 16.60 0.64
CA LEU A 24 -3.34 15.78 0.58
C LEU A 24 -3.45 14.51 1.44
N ILE A 25 -3.93 14.63 2.69
CA ILE A 25 -4.10 13.47 3.58
C ILE A 25 -5.14 12.50 3.02
N ALA A 26 -6.27 13.00 2.51
CA ALA A 26 -7.31 12.17 1.92
C ALA A 26 -6.79 11.43 0.68
N SER A 27 -6.09 12.14 -0.22
CA SER A 27 -5.50 11.54 -1.41
C SER A 27 -4.45 10.49 -1.07
N PHE A 28 -3.61 10.73 -0.06
CA PHE A 28 -2.61 9.76 0.38
C PHE A 28 -3.26 8.49 0.97
N GLY A 29 -4.30 8.66 1.79
CA GLY A 29 -5.05 7.53 2.35
C GLY A 29 -5.79 6.72 1.30
N LEU A 30 -6.41 7.39 0.32
CA LEU A 30 -7.08 6.72 -0.79
C LEU A 30 -6.06 5.99 -1.67
N GLY A 31 -5.03 6.68 -2.16
CA GLY A 31 -4.03 6.07 -3.05
C GLY A 31 -3.24 4.95 -2.37
N GLY A 32 -2.60 5.26 -1.24
CA GLY A 32 -1.77 4.29 -0.52
C GLY A 32 -2.58 3.17 0.14
N GLY A 33 -3.73 3.49 0.72
CA GLY A 33 -4.60 2.51 1.37
C GLY A 33 -5.20 1.52 0.37
N ILE A 34 -5.73 2.01 -0.76
CA ILE A 34 -6.27 1.13 -1.82
C ILE A 34 -5.18 0.26 -2.40
N ALA A 35 -4.01 0.80 -2.71
CA ALA A 35 -2.90 0.03 -3.28
C ALA A 35 -2.45 -1.12 -2.38
N LEU A 36 -2.41 -0.93 -1.06
CA LEU A 36 -2.08 -2.00 -0.10
C LEU A 36 -3.18 -3.05 0.01
N ILE A 37 -4.45 -2.63 -0.09
CA ILE A 37 -5.59 -3.56 -0.07
C ILE A 37 -5.58 -4.41 -1.33
N THR A 38 -5.42 -3.82 -2.52
CA THR A 38 -5.39 -4.56 -3.79
C THR A 38 -4.25 -5.57 -3.79
N GLU A 39 -3.04 -5.15 -3.43
CA GLU A 39 -1.87 -6.02 -3.32
C GLU A 39 -2.09 -7.20 -2.36
N GLY A 40 -2.74 -6.96 -1.21
CA GLY A 40 -3.09 -8.03 -0.29
C GLY A 40 -4.20 -8.96 -0.79
N LEU A 41 -5.15 -8.46 -1.58
CA LEU A 41 -6.20 -9.26 -2.22
C LEU A 41 -5.63 -10.10 -3.36
N ASP A 42 -4.77 -9.53 -4.20
CA ASP A 42 -4.11 -10.23 -5.30
C ASP A 42 -3.28 -11.41 -4.77
N GLY A 43 -2.52 -11.18 -3.70
CA GLY A 43 -1.79 -12.24 -3.01
C GLY A 43 -2.70 -13.29 -2.37
N ARG A 44 -3.83 -12.89 -1.79
CA ARG A 44 -4.82 -13.84 -1.26
C ARG A 44 -5.40 -14.72 -2.36
N ASP A 45 -5.75 -14.13 -3.50
CA ASP A 45 -6.36 -14.85 -4.63
C ASP A 45 -5.34 -15.80 -5.27
N ALA A 46 -4.08 -15.36 -5.41
CA ALA A 46 -2.98 -16.21 -5.82
C ALA A 46 -2.80 -17.42 -4.88
N LEU A 47 -2.77 -17.20 -3.57
CA LEU A 47 -2.61 -18.28 -2.60
C LEU A 47 -3.82 -19.21 -2.52
N ALA A 48 -5.03 -18.71 -2.79
CA ALA A 48 -6.26 -19.49 -2.71
C ALA A 48 -6.50 -20.38 -3.94
N GLY A 49 -6.10 -19.94 -5.13
CA GLY A 49 -6.42 -20.65 -6.37
C GLY A 49 -5.44 -20.42 -7.53
N GLY A 50 -4.37 -19.67 -7.32
CA GLY A 50 -3.33 -19.44 -8.31
C GLY A 50 -2.55 -20.72 -8.64
N PRO A 51 -2.07 -20.88 -9.89
CA PRO A 51 -1.18 -21.96 -10.28
C PRO A 51 0.06 -21.98 -9.38
N ALA A 52 0.37 -23.14 -8.82
CA ALA A 52 1.64 -23.38 -8.12
C ALA A 52 2.75 -23.52 -9.15
N GLY A 53 3.94 -23.05 -8.80
CA GLY A 53 5.08 -23.13 -9.68
C GLY A 53 6.38 -22.68 -9.03
N THR A 54 7.34 -22.46 -9.90
CA THR A 54 8.68 -21.97 -9.58
C THR A 54 8.92 -20.66 -10.32
N LEU A 55 9.54 -19.69 -9.66
CA LEU A 55 10.08 -18.49 -10.29
C LEU A 55 11.59 -18.67 -10.48
N THR A 56 12.08 -18.43 -11.69
CA THR A 56 13.51 -18.32 -11.99
C THR A 56 13.85 -16.84 -12.14
N PRO A 57 14.49 -16.21 -11.14
CA PRO A 57 14.86 -14.81 -11.23
C PRO A 57 15.84 -14.56 -12.37
N THR A 58 15.55 -13.55 -13.18
CA THR A 58 16.39 -13.10 -14.30
C THR A 58 16.95 -11.71 -14.04
N ASP A 59 16.24 -10.90 -13.25
CA ASP A 59 16.61 -9.55 -12.90
C ASP A 59 16.10 -9.16 -11.50
N ARG A 60 16.45 -7.97 -11.04
CA ARG A 60 15.99 -7.39 -9.79
C ARG A 60 15.61 -5.92 -9.99
N GLN A 61 14.38 -5.59 -9.63
CA GLN A 61 13.90 -4.22 -9.62
C GLN A 61 14.03 -3.62 -8.21
N CYS A 62 14.83 -2.57 -8.06
CA CYS A 62 15.03 -1.90 -6.78
C CYS A 62 14.26 -0.59 -6.69
N GLY A 63 13.42 -0.48 -5.67
CA GLY A 63 12.87 0.78 -5.21
C GLY A 63 13.83 1.53 -4.28
N ARG A 64 13.30 2.51 -3.56
CA ARG A 64 14.10 3.34 -2.64
C ARG A 64 14.60 2.56 -1.41
N ASP A 65 13.76 1.67 -0.88
CA ASP A 65 14.00 1.01 0.41
C ASP A 65 14.01 -0.54 0.33
N SER A 66 13.69 -1.11 -0.83
CA SER A 66 13.63 -2.56 -1.04
C SER A 66 13.79 -2.91 -2.52
N CYS A 67 14.26 -4.12 -2.78
CA CYS A 67 14.23 -4.71 -4.12
C CYS A 67 13.21 -5.85 -4.21
N SER A 68 12.83 -6.18 -5.44
CA SER A 68 11.97 -7.30 -5.79
C SER A 68 12.61 -8.07 -6.94
N TRP A 69 12.54 -9.40 -6.89
CA TRP A 69 13.03 -10.24 -7.98
C TRP A 69 12.04 -10.19 -9.15
N ILE A 70 12.57 -10.12 -10.37
CA ILE A 70 11.81 -10.23 -11.62
C ILE A 70 12.31 -11.49 -12.33
N GLY A 71 11.41 -12.31 -12.86
CA GLY A 71 11.83 -13.54 -13.48
C GLY A 71 10.77 -14.26 -14.31
N ASP A 72 11.11 -15.48 -14.66
CA ASP A 72 10.24 -16.38 -15.41
C ASP A 72 9.54 -17.33 -14.45
N PHE A 73 8.22 -17.31 -14.44
CA PHE A 73 7.40 -18.27 -13.73
C PHE A 73 7.09 -19.48 -14.62
N THR A 74 7.20 -20.67 -14.06
CA THR A 74 6.75 -21.92 -14.66
C THR A 74 5.87 -22.67 -13.67
N SER A 75 4.65 -23.03 -14.06
CA SER A 75 3.77 -23.85 -13.22
C SER A 75 4.33 -25.26 -13.04
N ASP A 76 3.96 -25.91 -11.93
CA ASP A 76 4.45 -27.26 -11.60
C ASP A 76 4.03 -28.32 -12.63
N ASP A 77 2.90 -28.10 -13.30
CA ASP A 77 2.42 -28.97 -14.39
C ASP A 77 3.03 -28.62 -15.76
N GLY A 78 3.85 -27.57 -15.83
CA GLY A 78 4.52 -27.09 -17.03
C GLY A 78 3.59 -26.46 -18.07
N THR A 79 2.30 -26.27 -17.76
CA THR A 79 1.31 -25.77 -18.72
C THR A 79 1.31 -24.25 -18.84
N ILE A 80 1.73 -23.55 -17.80
CA ILE A 80 1.75 -22.09 -17.72
C ILE A 80 3.18 -21.61 -17.56
N THR A 81 3.60 -20.77 -18.50
CA THR A 81 4.83 -19.99 -18.38
C THR A 81 4.50 -18.51 -18.52
N ARG A 82 5.15 -17.70 -17.69
CA ARG A 82 5.06 -16.24 -17.73
C ARG A 82 6.44 -15.65 -17.53
N THR A 83 6.76 -14.66 -18.34
CA THR A 83 8.01 -13.89 -18.24
C THR A 83 7.72 -12.57 -17.55
N ASP A 84 8.76 -11.89 -17.06
CA ASP A 84 8.65 -10.56 -16.43
C ASP A 84 7.69 -10.57 -15.22
N VAL A 85 7.73 -11.67 -14.46
CA VAL A 85 6.90 -11.87 -13.27
C VAL A 85 7.62 -11.28 -12.07
N GLU A 86 6.96 -10.33 -11.40
CA GLU A 86 7.48 -9.73 -10.17
C GLU A 86 7.18 -10.64 -8.97
N LEU A 87 8.21 -10.94 -8.17
CA LEU A 87 8.04 -11.64 -6.91
C LEU A 87 7.56 -10.68 -5.81
N ARG A 88 6.40 -10.98 -5.26
CA ARG A 88 5.81 -10.38 -4.07
C ARG A 88 6.01 -11.33 -2.89
N ASP A 89 7.05 -11.04 -2.10
CA ASP A 89 7.45 -11.85 -0.95
C ASP A 89 7.18 -11.14 0.38
N ALA A 90 7.12 -11.91 1.47
CA ALA A 90 7.17 -11.44 2.83
C ALA A 90 8.56 -10.88 3.19
N GLU A 91 9.63 -11.47 2.64
CA GLU A 91 11.00 -11.05 2.94
C GLU A 91 11.48 -9.91 2.03
N ARG A 92 12.27 -8.99 2.59
CA ARG A 92 12.85 -7.88 1.83
C ARG A 92 14.15 -8.32 1.18
N VAL A 93 14.23 -8.16 -0.14
CA VAL A 93 15.47 -8.39 -0.90
C VAL A 93 16.34 -7.14 -0.81
N GLY A 94 17.56 -7.33 -0.30
CA GLY A 94 18.63 -6.34 -0.29
C GLY A 94 19.36 -6.26 -1.63
N LEU A 95 20.03 -5.13 -1.87
CA LEU A 95 20.82 -4.91 -3.09
C LEU A 95 22.05 -5.84 -3.20
N ALA A 96 22.60 -6.24 -2.06
CA ALA A 96 23.77 -7.14 -2.01
C ALA A 96 23.38 -8.63 -2.01
N ASP A 97 22.09 -8.94 -1.94
CA ASP A 97 21.65 -10.32 -1.83
C ASP A 97 21.95 -11.07 -3.14
N PRO A 98 22.52 -12.29 -3.05
CA PRO A 98 22.80 -13.09 -4.22
C PRO A 98 21.48 -13.51 -4.88
N MET A 99 21.44 -13.45 -6.21
CA MET A 99 20.28 -13.92 -6.96
C MET A 99 20.15 -15.44 -6.82
N PRO A 100 19.02 -15.96 -6.30
CA PRO A 100 18.83 -17.39 -6.20
C PRO A 100 18.61 -17.97 -7.60
N ALA A 101 19.01 -19.23 -7.80
CA ALA A 101 18.83 -19.91 -9.08
C ALA A 101 17.35 -20.20 -9.39
N ARG A 102 16.54 -20.43 -8.36
CA ARG A 102 15.09 -20.66 -8.42
C ARG A 102 14.46 -20.34 -7.07
N ILE A 103 13.18 -20.00 -7.09
CA ILE A 103 12.34 -19.75 -5.93
C ILE A 103 11.11 -20.63 -6.08
N ASP A 104 10.98 -21.60 -5.19
CA ASP A 104 9.95 -22.63 -5.24
C ASP A 104 8.73 -22.22 -4.42
N ASP A 105 7.64 -22.98 -4.59
CA ASP A 105 6.39 -22.80 -3.84
C ASP A 105 5.82 -21.38 -3.94
N VAL A 106 5.82 -20.87 -5.18
CA VAL A 106 5.20 -19.60 -5.52
C VAL A 106 3.88 -19.81 -6.22
N ARG A 107 2.97 -18.85 -6.04
CA ARG A 107 1.63 -18.86 -6.63
C ARG A 107 1.48 -17.68 -7.58
N LEU A 108 1.12 -17.96 -8.82
CA LEU A 108 0.93 -16.93 -9.84
C LEU A 108 -0.42 -16.23 -9.68
N HIS A 109 -0.39 -14.90 -9.68
CA HIS A 109 -1.52 -14.03 -9.99
C HIS A 109 -1.37 -13.53 -11.43
N ASP A 110 -2.16 -14.09 -12.34
CA ASP A 110 -2.08 -13.79 -13.77
C ASP A 110 -3.06 -12.66 -14.14
N ALA A 111 -2.64 -11.41 -13.89
CA ALA A 111 -3.35 -10.19 -14.27
C ALA A 111 -2.57 -9.41 -15.34
N ASP A 112 -2.99 -8.17 -15.65
CA ASP A 112 -2.31 -7.30 -16.63
C ASP A 112 -0.82 -7.12 -16.34
N ARG A 113 -0.43 -7.17 -15.06
CA ARG A 113 0.96 -7.33 -14.63
C ARG A 113 1.08 -8.61 -13.81
N PRO A 114 1.78 -9.65 -14.31
CA PRO A 114 1.86 -10.91 -13.61
C PRO A 114 2.74 -10.74 -12.36
N ALA A 115 2.25 -11.30 -11.25
CA ALA A 115 2.99 -11.32 -10.00
C ALA A 115 2.97 -12.73 -9.41
N ALA A 116 4.08 -13.13 -8.80
CA ALA A 116 4.18 -14.38 -8.06
C ALA A 116 4.25 -14.08 -6.57
N TYR A 117 3.51 -14.84 -5.77
CA TYR A 117 3.47 -14.70 -4.31
C TYR A 117 4.07 -15.94 -3.65
N THR A 118 4.96 -15.75 -2.69
CA THR A 118 5.48 -16.84 -1.87
C THR A 118 4.40 -17.39 -0.94
N ALA A 119 4.46 -18.69 -0.62
CA ALA A 119 3.46 -19.34 0.23
C ALA A 119 3.32 -18.73 1.64
N ASP A 120 4.38 -18.07 2.14
CA ASP A 120 4.42 -17.38 3.43
C ASP A 120 3.96 -15.91 3.35
N TYR A 121 3.52 -15.44 2.19
CA TYR A 121 3.02 -14.07 2.00
C TYR A 121 1.81 -13.76 2.91
N ASP A 122 1.98 -12.78 3.80
CA ASP A 122 0.92 -12.35 4.71
C ASP A 122 -0.04 -11.32 4.08
N SER A 123 -0.96 -11.84 3.27
CA SER A 123 -2.05 -11.07 2.67
C SER A 123 -2.91 -10.32 3.71
N ARG A 124 -3.14 -10.90 4.89
CA ARG A 124 -4.01 -10.31 5.91
C ARG A 124 -3.39 -9.06 6.49
N THR A 125 -2.10 -9.08 6.79
CA THR A 125 -1.38 -7.90 7.31
C THR A 125 -1.37 -6.78 6.27
N ARG A 126 -1.22 -7.09 4.97
CA ARG A 126 -1.28 -6.10 3.89
C ARG A 126 -2.64 -5.43 3.78
N VAL A 127 -3.72 -6.21 3.75
CA VAL A 127 -5.09 -5.68 3.71
C VAL A 127 -5.39 -4.86 4.97
N ALA A 128 -5.01 -5.37 6.16
CA ALA A 128 -5.22 -4.67 7.43
C ALA A 128 -4.46 -3.34 7.48
N ALA A 129 -3.20 -3.31 7.02
CA ALA A 129 -2.41 -2.09 6.95
C ALA A 129 -3.03 -1.06 5.99
N GLY A 130 -3.47 -1.48 4.81
CA GLY A 130 -4.15 -0.61 3.86
C GLY A 130 -5.46 -0.04 4.40
N ALA A 131 -6.28 -0.87 5.04
CA ALA A 131 -7.52 -0.44 5.69
C ALA A 131 -7.25 0.53 6.84
N ALA A 132 -6.26 0.24 7.70
CA ALA A 132 -5.88 1.12 8.80
C ALA A 132 -5.39 2.49 8.31
N LEU A 133 -4.55 2.52 7.27
CA LEU A 133 -4.08 3.76 6.66
C LEU A 133 -5.24 4.59 6.08
N LEU A 134 -6.14 3.95 5.35
CA LEU A 134 -7.31 4.60 4.75
C LEU A 134 -8.21 5.21 5.84
N VAL A 135 -8.54 4.44 6.89
CA VAL A 135 -9.34 4.91 8.02
C VAL A 135 -8.65 6.07 8.74
N ALA A 136 -7.35 5.96 9.04
CA ALA A 136 -6.60 7.00 9.73
C ALA A 136 -6.60 8.32 8.95
N CYS A 137 -6.39 8.27 7.63
CA CYS A 137 -6.43 9.45 6.76
C CYS A 137 -7.84 10.07 6.69
N LEU A 138 -8.89 9.26 6.58
CA LEU A 138 -10.27 9.74 6.57
C LEU A 138 -10.67 10.39 7.89
N VAL A 139 -10.29 9.79 9.03
CA VAL A 139 -10.51 10.35 10.36
C VAL A 139 -9.74 11.66 10.52
N GLY A 140 -8.47 11.71 10.12
CA GLY A 140 -7.65 12.92 10.14
C GLY A 140 -8.26 14.06 9.32
N ALA A 141 -8.68 13.76 8.08
CA ALA A 141 -9.37 14.71 7.21
C ALA A 141 -10.69 15.21 7.84
N ALA A 142 -11.51 14.31 8.40
CA ALA A 142 -12.75 14.66 9.07
C ALA A 142 -12.53 15.57 10.30
N LEU A 143 -11.49 15.30 11.09
CA LEU A 143 -11.12 16.13 12.24
C LEU A 143 -10.66 17.54 11.81
N LEU A 144 -9.85 17.65 10.76
CA LEU A 144 -9.45 18.95 10.20
C LEU A 144 -10.65 19.75 9.70
N VAL A 145 -11.56 19.10 8.97
CA VAL A 145 -12.81 19.72 8.51
C VAL A 145 -13.68 20.13 9.70
N ARG A 146 -13.78 19.31 10.75
CA ARG A 146 -14.55 19.63 11.97
C ARG A 146 -13.94 20.82 12.71
N MET A 147 -12.61 20.92 12.81
CA MET A 147 -11.93 22.10 13.37
C MET A 147 -12.22 23.36 12.54
N LEU A 148 -12.17 23.27 11.21
CA LEU A 148 -12.52 24.40 10.35
C LEU A 148 -13.97 24.84 10.50
N ARG A 149 -14.91 23.89 10.65
CA ARG A 149 -16.33 24.18 10.89
C ARG A 149 -16.55 24.81 12.26
N ARG A 150 -15.91 24.30 13.31
CA ARG A 150 -15.98 24.87 14.67
C ARG A 150 -15.45 26.30 14.73
N ASN A 151 -14.37 26.58 14.00
CA ASN A 151 -13.78 27.92 13.94
C ASN A 151 -14.50 28.87 12.95
N ARG A 152 -15.64 28.47 12.37
CA ARG A 152 -16.50 29.31 11.52
C ARG A 152 -17.76 29.83 12.23
N ALA A 153 -18.08 29.36 13.45
CA ALA A 153 -19.15 29.92 14.28
C ALA A 153 -18.48 30.74 15.41
N PRO A 154 -18.70 32.08 15.55
CA PRO A 154 -19.98 32.80 15.45
C PRO A 154 -19.90 34.15 14.68
N GLU A 155 -20.80 34.40 13.72
CA GLU A 155 -21.00 35.76 13.17
C GLU A 155 -22.44 35.94 12.64
N GLN A 156 -23.45 35.50 13.42
CA GLN A 156 -24.85 35.87 13.22
C GLN A 156 -25.60 35.87 14.57
N SER A 157 -25.45 36.94 15.36
CA SER A 157 -26.53 37.61 16.12
C SER A 157 -26.00 38.92 16.69
#